data_AF-A9F2W2-F1
#
_entry.id   AF-A9F2W2-F1
#
_cell.length_a   1.000
_cell.length_b   1.000
_cell.length_c   1.000
_cell.angle_alpha   90.00
_cell.angle_beta   90.00
_cell.angle_gamma   90.00
#
_symmetry.space_group_name_H-M   'P 1'
#
loop_
_entity.id
_entity.type
_entity.pdbx_description
1 polymer ?
#
loop_
_entity_poly.entity_id
_entity_poly.type
_entity_poly.pdbx_seq_one_letter_code
_entity_poly.pdbx_strand_id
1 'polypeptide(L)'
;MKKLAQTNRDKAIDLLSERLTFERAGVKLYDSIVEKIGRAADPLLMTRLGQLKEHRDQEKEHEEWLEAQIRALGGDAHAETDMSRLVAVESRGIEQIVLDGDMNPTHLFHALLTAELVDNAGWQLLLELADEADDSEARQAFRRRLHEEEDHLIFTRKVVERLTRKELLGPPGELFTTAHPV
;
A
#
# COMPACT_ATOMS: atom_id res chain seq x y z
N MET A 1 12.89 16.97 7.89
CA MET A 1 11.52 17.30 8.39
C MET A 1 11.40 18.68 9.02
N LYS A 2 12.49 19.26 9.52
CA LYS A 2 12.45 20.56 10.23
C LYS A 2 12.01 21.74 9.35
N LYS A 3 12.46 21.80 8.09
CA LYS A 3 12.11 22.90 7.18
C LYS A 3 10.69 22.73 6.65
N LEU A 4 10.29 21.51 6.32
CA LEU A 4 8.93 21.20 5.87
C LEU A 4 7.88 21.63 6.91
N ALA A 5 8.14 21.36 8.19
CA ALA A 5 7.25 21.75 9.27
C ALA A 5 7.42 23.21 9.74
N GLN A 6 8.36 23.98 9.17
CA GLN A 6 8.72 25.31 9.67
C GLN A 6 7.59 26.32 9.50
N THR A 7 6.89 26.27 8.36
CA THR A 7 5.81 27.21 8.03
C THR A 7 4.54 26.93 8.82
N ASN A 8 4.14 25.66 8.90
CA ASN A 8 2.94 25.23 9.61
C ASN A 8 3.14 23.83 10.19
N ARG A 9 3.68 23.78 11.41
CA ARG A 9 4.00 22.53 12.10
C ARG A 9 2.78 21.66 12.33
N ASP A 10 1.66 22.24 12.75
CA ASP A 10 0.46 21.47 13.08
C ASP A 10 -0.15 20.85 11.81
N LYS A 11 -0.11 21.57 10.67
CA LYS A 11 -0.53 20.99 9.40
C LYS A 11 0.43 19.90 8.89
N ALA A 12 1.73 20.05 9.13
CA ALA A 12 2.69 18.99 8.81
C ALA A 12 2.46 17.74 9.66
N ILE A 13 2.17 17.89 10.96
CA ILE A 13 1.80 16.77 11.83
C ILE A 13 0.51 16.09 11.32
N ASP A 14 -0.52 16.86 11.00
CA ASP A 14 -1.79 16.34 10.47
C ASP A 14 -1.60 15.54 9.16
N LEU A 15 -0.74 16.02 8.25
CA LEU A 15 -0.38 15.30 7.02
C LEU A 15 0.40 14.00 7.29
N LEU A 16 1.32 13.99 8.26
CA LEU A 16 2.04 12.77 8.62
C LEU A 16 1.14 11.77 9.36
N SER A 17 0.22 12.26 10.19
CA SER A 17 -0.77 11.42 10.89
C SER A 17 -1.75 10.76 9.93
N GLU A 18 -2.10 11.47 8.85
CA GLU A 18 -2.86 10.92 7.72
C GLU A 18 -2.13 9.72 7.09
N ARG A 19 -0.86 9.91 6.69
CA ARG A 19 -0.04 8.83 6.16
C ARG A 19 0.17 7.69 7.14
N LEU A 20 0.48 7.99 8.40
CA LEU A 20 0.64 6.96 9.44
C LEU A 20 -0.61 6.09 9.60
N THR A 21 -1.80 6.69 9.48
CA THR A 21 -3.05 5.95 9.55
C THR A 21 -3.23 5.03 8.35
N PHE A 22 -2.79 5.47 7.18
CA PHE A 22 -2.80 4.68 5.96
C PHE A 22 -1.82 3.50 6.03
N GLU A 23 -0.56 3.72 6.42
CA GLU A 23 0.45 2.66 6.61
C GLU A 23 -0.03 1.59 7.61
N ARG A 24 -0.65 2.01 8.71
CA ARG A 24 -1.24 1.08 9.69
C ARG A 24 -2.35 0.22 9.08
N ALA A 25 -3.09 0.76 8.10
CA ALA A 25 -4.04 -0.04 7.34
C ALA A 25 -3.29 -0.97 6.37
N GLY A 26 -2.32 -0.47 5.62
CA GLY A 26 -1.44 -1.22 4.71
C GLY A 26 -0.86 -2.48 5.35
N VAL A 27 -0.23 -2.35 6.52
CA VAL A 27 0.29 -3.49 7.30
C VAL A 27 -0.78 -4.57 7.56
N LYS A 28 -2.00 -4.17 7.97
CA LYS A 28 -3.11 -5.12 8.22
C LYS A 28 -3.59 -5.78 6.93
N LEU A 29 -3.67 -5.01 5.84
CA LEU A 29 -4.09 -5.51 4.53
C LEU A 29 -3.12 -6.60 4.07
N TYR A 30 -1.82 -6.32 4.11
CA TYR A 30 -0.78 -7.25 3.75
C TYR A 30 -0.74 -8.47 4.67
N ASP A 31 -0.85 -8.30 6.00
CA ASP A 31 -0.92 -9.41 6.95
C ASP A 31 -2.07 -10.37 6.61
N SER A 32 -3.26 -9.82 6.34
CA SER A 32 -4.43 -10.62 5.96
C SER A 32 -4.23 -11.33 4.62
N ILE A 33 -3.69 -10.64 3.61
CA ILE A 33 -3.45 -11.22 2.28
C ILE A 33 -2.41 -12.35 2.35
N VAL A 34 -1.32 -12.15 3.08
CA VAL A 34 -0.28 -13.17 3.32
C VAL A 34 -0.89 -14.41 3.98
N GLU A 35 -1.73 -14.23 5.00
CA GLU A 35 -2.42 -15.33 5.66
C GLU A 35 -3.39 -16.05 4.71
N LYS A 36 -4.24 -15.30 4.00
CA LYS A 36 -5.26 -15.85 3.12
C LYS A 36 -4.65 -16.64 1.95
N ILE A 37 -3.58 -16.12 1.34
CA ILE A 37 -2.83 -16.82 0.28
C ILE A 37 -2.16 -18.08 0.82
N GLY A 38 -1.54 -18.00 2.00
CA GLY A 38 -0.90 -19.15 2.65
C GLY A 38 -1.89 -20.29 2.89
N ARG A 39 -3.14 -19.98 3.24
CA ARG A 39 -4.22 -20.96 3.43
C ARG A 39 -4.76 -21.52 2.11
N ALA A 40 -4.94 -20.67 1.10
CA ALA A 40 -5.46 -21.09 -0.21
C ALA A 40 -4.49 -22.01 -0.97
N ALA A 41 -3.18 -21.86 -0.72
CA ALA A 41 -2.11 -22.68 -1.30
C ALA A 41 -2.13 -22.73 -2.85
N ASP A 42 -2.64 -21.69 -3.52
CA ASP A 42 -2.56 -21.57 -4.98
C ASP A 42 -1.07 -21.48 -5.39
N PRO A 43 -0.55 -22.43 -6.20
CA PRO A 43 0.86 -22.47 -6.55
C PRO A 43 1.38 -21.18 -7.17
N LEU A 44 0.54 -20.46 -7.94
CA LEU A 44 0.90 -19.18 -8.54
C LEU A 44 1.21 -18.16 -7.45
N LEU A 45 0.30 -18.01 -6.49
CA LEU A 45 0.41 -16.99 -5.45
C LEU A 45 1.44 -17.37 -4.38
N MET A 46 1.64 -18.66 -4.13
CA MET A 46 2.69 -19.15 -3.24
C MET A 46 4.10 -18.75 -3.69
N THR A 47 4.35 -18.64 -5.00
CA THR A 47 5.64 -18.11 -5.50
C THR A 47 5.86 -16.62 -5.18
N ARG A 48 4.80 -15.89 -4.81
CA ARG A 48 4.84 -14.45 -4.47
C ARG A 48 4.82 -14.19 -2.97
N LEU A 49 4.64 -15.22 -2.15
CA LEU A 49 4.51 -15.07 -0.70
C LEU A 49 5.72 -14.41 -0.03
N GLY A 50 6.93 -14.68 -0.55
CA GLY A 50 8.15 -14.01 -0.06
C GLY A 50 8.11 -12.50 -0.30
N GLN A 51 7.74 -12.08 -1.51
CA GLN A 51 7.66 -10.66 -1.88
C GLN A 51 6.54 -9.93 -1.12
N LEU A 52 5.39 -10.57 -0.91
CA LEU A 52 4.31 -10.00 -0.08
C LEU A 52 4.75 -9.74 1.36
N LYS A 53 5.56 -10.63 1.94
CA LYS A 53 6.09 -10.44 3.29
C LYS A 53 7.13 -9.33 3.35
N GLU A 54 7.95 -9.21 2.31
CA GLU A 54 8.90 -8.11 2.19
C GLU A 54 8.19 -6.76 2.13
N HIS A 55 7.14 -6.63 1.30
CA HIS A 55 6.36 -5.39 1.22
C HIS A 55 5.68 -5.08 2.56
N ARG A 56 5.05 -6.08 3.18
CA ARG A 56 4.49 -5.97 4.54
C ARG A 56 5.51 -5.43 5.55
N ASP A 57 6.76 -5.89 5.49
CA ASP A 57 7.82 -5.45 6.41
C ASP A 57 8.28 -4.02 6.08
N GLN A 58 8.22 -3.60 4.82
CA GLN A 58 8.47 -2.22 4.39
C GLN A 58 7.38 -1.27 4.90
N GLU A 59 6.10 -1.61 4.70
CA GLU A 59 4.94 -0.89 5.28
C GLU A 59 5.10 -0.68 6.79
N LYS A 60 5.59 -1.73 7.49
CA LYS A 60 5.82 -1.63 8.93
C LYS A 60 6.96 -0.67 9.27
N GLU A 61 8.02 -0.65 8.46
CA GLU A 61 9.12 0.32 8.61
C GLU A 61 8.64 1.76 8.36
N HIS A 62 7.75 1.95 7.38
CA HIS A 62 7.17 3.24 7.05
C HIS A 62 6.28 3.76 8.17
N GLU A 63 5.42 2.91 8.71
CA GLU A 63 4.63 3.16 9.93
C GLU A 63 5.53 3.65 11.07
N GLU A 64 6.53 2.86 11.45
CA GLU A 64 7.44 3.16 12.57
C GLU A 64 8.21 4.46 12.37
N TRP A 65 8.63 4.72 11.14
CA TRP A 65 9.32 5.95 10.79
C TRP A 65 8.39 7.17 10.91
N LEU A 66 7.16 7.11 10.36
CA LEU A 66 6.19 8.20 10.47
C LEU A 66 5.87 8.52 11.92
N GLU A 67 5.70 7.51 12.76
CA GLU A 67 5.49 7.73 14.19
C GLU A 67 6.67 8.48 14.84
N ALA A 68 7.91 8.11 14.49
CA ALA A 68 9.09 8.78 15.00
C ALA A 68 9.14 10.25 14.55
N GLN A 69 8.76 10.54 13.30
CA GLN A 69 8.76 11.91 12.79
C GLN A 69 7.67 12.78 13.42
N ILE A 70 6.47 12.24 13.63
CA ILE A 70 5.39 12.95 14.35
C ILE A 70 5.87 13.30 15.76
N ARG A 71 6.47 12.34 16.49
CA ARG A 71 7.03 12.57 17.82
C ARG A 71 8.16 13.60 17.80
N ALA A 72 9.04 13.57 16.80
CA ALA A 72 10.14 14.53 16.65
C ALA A 72 9.64 15.96 16.38
N LEU A 73 8.46 16.12 15.78
CA LEU A 73 7.79 17.42 15.62
C LEU A 73 7.00 17.83 16.87
N GLY A 74 6.98 17.03 17.92
CA GLY A 74 6.25 17.29 19.17
C GLY A 74 4.77 16.91 19.12
N GLY A 75 4.35 16.13 18.12
CA GLY A 75 3.01 15.55 18.03
C GLY A 75 2.89 14.22 18.78
N ASP A 76 1.66 13.74 18.92
CA ASP A 76 1.33 12.40 19.41
C ASP A 76 0.92 11.52 18.22
N ALA A 77 1.69 10.46 17.96
CA ALA A 77 1.46 9.52 16.86
C ALA A 77 0.22 8.62 17.06
N HIS A 78 -0.42 8.68 18.23
CA HIS A 78 -1.67 7.98 18.52
C HIS A 78 -2.86 8.94 18.64
N ALA A 79 -2.64 10.26 18.58
CA ALA A 79 -3.72 11.22 18.56
C ALA A 79 -4.43 11.18 17.20
N GLU A 80 -5.77 11.23 17.23
CA GLU A 80 -6.57 11.39 16.03
C GLU A 80 -6.53 12.86 15.59
N THR A 81 -6.18 13.09 14.32
CA THR A 81 -6.24 14.38 13.64
C THR A 81 -7.40 14.40 12.63
N ASP A 82 -7.69 15.56 12.06
CA ASP A 82 -8.77 15.69 11.08
C ASP A 82 -8.51 14.81 9.84
N MET A 83 -7.28 14.80 9.33
CA MET A 83 -6.93 14.00 8.15
C MET A 83 -6.76 12.51 8.48
N SER A 84 -6.27 12.15 9.67
CA SER A 84 -6.22 10.75 10.09
C SER A 84 -7.62 10.14 10.17
N ARG A 85 -8.60 10.91 10.67
CA ARG A 85 -10.01 10.48 10.71
C ARG A 85 -10.58 10.30 9.31
N LEU A 86 -10.30 11.23 8.39
CA LEU A 86 -10.77 11.15 7.01
C LEU A 86 -10.25 9.88 6.32
N VAL A 87 -8.93 9.66 6.36
CA VAL A 87 -8.33 8.48 5.73
C VAL A 87 -8.81 7.18 6.36
N ALA A 88 -9.03 7.13 7.68
CA ALA A 88 -9.63 5.96 8.32
C ALA A 88 -11.06 5.63 7.80
N VAL A 89 -11.80 6.63 7.31
CA VAL A 89 -13.09 6.42 6.65
C VAL A 89 -12.90 5.93 5.21
N GLU A 90 -11.97 6.54 4.48
CA GLU A 90 -11.66 6.18 3.09
C GLU A 90 -11.13 4.74 2.98
N SER A 91 -10.19 4.35 3.83
CA SER A 91 -9.59 3.01 3.85
C SER A 91 -10.55 1.92 4.30
N ARG A 92 -11.67 2.27 4.96
CA ARG A 92 -12.61 1.30 5.53
C ARG A 92 -13.21 0.36 4.48
N GLY A 93 -13.50 0.87 3.29
CA GLY A 93 -14.04 0.03 2.21
C GLY A 93 -13.04 -1.03 1.76
N ILE A 94 -11.75 -0.67 1.73
CA ILE A 94 -10.67 -1.59 1.38
C ILE A 94 -10.49 -2.63 2.49
N GLU A 95 -10.44 -2.20 3.75
CA GLU A 95 -10.36 -3.09 4.91
C GLU A 95 -11.53 -4.08 4.96
N GLN A 96 -12.76 -3.63 4.66
CA GLN A 96 -13.93 -4.52 4.60
C GLN A 96 -13.77 -5.63 3.55
N ILE A 97 -13.18 -5.34 2.39
CA ILE A 97 -12.96 -6.35 1.35
C ILE A 97 -11.85 -7.31 1.76
N VAL A 98 -10.74 -6.78 2.29
CA VAL A 98 -9.54 -7.57 2.53
C VAL A 98 -9.58 -8.32 3.85
N LEU A 99 -10.01 -7.69 4.94
CA LEU A 99 -10.03 -8.28 6.27
C LEU A 99 -11.28 -9.13 6.46
N ASP A 100 -12.46 -8.55 6.23
CA ASP A 100 -13.75 -9.17 6.52
C ASP A 100 -14.34 -9.93 5.34
N GLY A 101 -13.85 -9.66 4.13
CA GLY A 101 -14.37 -10.23 2.88
C GLY A 101 -13.89 -11.67 2.62
N ASP A 102 -14.21 -12.14 1.42
CA ASP A 102 -13.96 -13.52 1.01
C ASP A 102 -12.46 -13.84 0.80
N MET A 103 -12.20 -15.06 0.31
CA MET A 103 -10.85 -15.57 0.04
C MET A 103 -10.49 -15.46 -1.46
N ASN A 104 -11.28 -14.77 -2.27
CA ASN A 104 -11.05 -14.67 -3.71
C ASN A 104 -9.81 -13.78 -3.98
N PRO A 105 -8.71 -14.34 -4.51
CA PRO A 105 -7.50 -13.56 -4.74
C PRO A 105 -7.72 -12.34 -5.65
N THR A 106 -8.62 -12.43 -6.63
CA THR A 106 -8.89 -11.31 -7.53
C THR A 106 -9.51 -10.13 -6.79
N HIS A 107 -10.44 -10.39 -5.85
CA HIS A 107 -11.02 -9.34 -5.01
C HIS A 107 -9.96 -8.73 -4.08
N LEU A 108 -9.16 -9.56 -3.43
CA LEU A 108 -8.13 -9.15 -2.48
C LEU A 108 -7.06 -8.27 -3.15
N PHE A 109 -6.50 -8.71 -4.28
CA PHE A 109 -5.47 -7.96 -4.99
C PHE A 109 -6.01 -6.73 -5.72
N HIS A 110 -7.27 -6.73 -6.13
CA HIS A 110 -7.90 -5.51 -6.67
C HIS A 110 -8.05 -4.44 -5.58
N ALA A 111 -8.49 -4.83 -4.38
CA ALA A 111 -8.56 -3.93 -3.24
C ALA A 111 -7.17 -3.43 -2.83
N LEU A 112 -6.17 -4.32 -2.77
CA LEU A 112 -4.78 -3.94 -2.53
C LEU A 112 -4.28 -2.95 -3.60
N LEU A 113 -4.52 -3.19 -4.88
CA LEU A 113 -4.13 -2.26 -5.96
C LEU A 113 -4.71 -0.85 -5.76
N THR A 114 -5.92 -0.77 -5.21
CA THR A 114 -6.54 0.52 -4.89
C THR A 114 -5.79 1.24 -3.77
N ALA A 115 -5.38 0.51 -2.72
CA ALA A 115 -4.57 1.07 -1.64
C ALA A 115 -3.21 1.56 -2.17
N GLU A 116 -2.49 0.71 -2.91
CA GLU A 116 -1.18 1.00 -3.50
C GLU A 116 -1.15 2.25 -4.39
N LEU A 117 -2.22 2.45 -5.18
CA LEU A 117 -2.35 3.65 -6.02
C LEU A 117 -2.46 4.92 -5.19
N VAL A 118 -3.20 4.86 -4.08
CA VAL A 118 -3.37 5.99 -3.15
C VAL A 118 -2.07 6.23 -2.39
N ASP A 119 -1.39 5.18 -1.96
CA ASP A 119 -0.15 5.31 -1.19
C ASP A 119 0.97 5.96 -1.99
N ASN A 120 1.18 5.46 -3.21
CA ASN A 120 2.15 6.01 -4.13
C ASN A 120 1.94 7.52 -4.35
N ALA A 121 0.68 7.94 -4.53
CA ALA A 121 0.32 9.35 -4.67
C ALA A 121 0.56 10.16 -3.37
N GLY A 122 0.31 9.56 -2.21
CA GLY A 122 0.55 10.17 -0.90
C GLY A 122 2.04 10.45 -0.66
N TRP A 123 2.90 9.45 -0.91
CA TRP A 123 4.35 9.59 -0.80
C TRP A 123 4.94 10.56 -1.83
N GLN A 124 4.39 10.59 -3.05
CA GLN A 124 4.78 11.55 -4.07
C GLN A 124 4.50 12.99 -3.61
N LEU A 125 3.31 13.26 -3.07
CA LEU A 125 2.95 14.58 -2.55
C LEU A 125 3.91 15.02 -1.42
N LEU A 126 4.24 14.13 -0.49
CA LEU A 126 5.21 14.42 0.57
C LEU A 126 6.59 14.80 0.01
N LEU A 127 7.06 14.09 -1.01
CA LEU A 127 8.33 14.38 -1.68
C LEU A 127 8.32 15.76 -2.34
N GLU A 128 7.24 16.10 -3.06
CA GLU A 128 7.07 17.39 -3.74
C GLU A 128 7.07 18.54 -2.72
N LEU A 129 6.31 18.42 -1.64
CA LEU A 129 6.27 19.44 -0.58
C LEU A 129 7.63 19.59 0.12
N ALA A 130 8.36 18.50 0.33
CA ALA A 130 9.71 18.56 0.88
C ALA A 130 10.71 19.23 -0.08
N ASP A 131 10.52 19.10 -1.39
CA ASP A 131 11.26 19.82 -2.43
C ASP A 131 11.02 21.32 -2.38
N GLU A 132 9.75 21.73 -2.35
CA GLU A 132 9.36 23.13 -2.24
C GLU A 132 9.84 23.78 -0.93
N ALA A 133 9.86 23.02 0.16
CA ALA A 133 10.38 23.47 1.45
C ALA A 133 11.92 23.44 1.57
N ASP A 134 12.64 22.99 0.54
CA ASP A 134 14.11 22.81 0.54
C ASP A 134 14.61 21.93 1.73
N ASP A 135 13.82 20.92 2.12
CA ASP A 135 14.14 20.00 3.22
C ASP A 135 14.84 18.74 2.68
N SER A 136 16.15 18.84 2.43
CA SER A 136 16.96 17.73 1.87
C SER A 136 16.85 16.41 2.63
N GLU A 137 16.75 16.47 3.96
CA GLU A 137 16.58 15.30 4.81
C GLU A 137 15.21 14.63 4.57
N ALA A 138 14.12 15.41 4.57
CA ALA A 138 12.79 14.90 4.28
C ALA A 138 12.71 14.34 2.85
N ARG A 139 13.23 15.07 1.86
CA ARG A 139 13.26 14.62 0.46
C ARG A 139 13.94 13.28 0.28
N GLN A 140 15.08 13.06 0.95
CA GLN A 140 15.78 11.78 0.86
C GLN A 140 14.95 10.64 1.47
N ALA A 141 14.35 10.89 2.64
CA ALA A 141 13.55 9.90 3.32
C ALA A 141 12.28 9.53 2.55
N PHE A 142 11.58 10.52 1.98
CA PHE A 142 10.37 10.32 1.18
C PHE A 142 10.68 9.67 -0.16
N ARG A 143 11.77 10.05 -0.83
CA ARG A 143 12.19 9.41 -2.09
C ARG A 143 12.46 7.91 -1.91
N ARG A 144 13.06 7.51 -0.79
CA ARG A 144 13.30 6.09 -0.51
C ARG A 144 11.97 5.33 -0.43
N ARG A 145 11.02 5.85 0.35
CA ARG A 145 9.73 5.19 0.58
C ARG A 145 8.88 5.17 -0.68
N LEU A 146 8.82 6.28 -1.40
CA LEU A 146 8.17 6.33 -2.71
C LEU A 146 8.72 5.27 -3.67
N HIS A 147 10.03 5.02 -3.66
CA HIS A 147 10.61 3.97 -4.51
C HIS A 147 10.18 2.56 -4.07
N GLU A 148 10.10 2.31 -2.76
CA GLU A 148 9.56 1.06 -2.22
C GLU A 148 8.08 0.89 -2.64
N GLU A 149 7.26 1.93 -2.53
CA GLU A 149 5.85 1.94 -2.95
C GLU A 149 5.64 1.80 -4.46
N GLU A 150 6.54 2.34 -5.29
CA GLU A 150 6.53 2.13 -6.74
C GLU A 150 6.68 0.63 -7.07
N ASP A 151 7.56 -0.07 -6.35
CA ASP A 151 7.76 -1.51 -6.51
C ASP A 151 6.53 -2.32 -6.06
N HIS A 152 5.89 -1.90 -4.96
CA HIS A 152 4.65 -2.50 -4.47
C HIS A 152 3.52 -2.36 -5.48
N LEU A 153 3.31 -1.15 -6.00
CA LEU A 153 2.32 -0.87 -7.03
C LEU A 153 2.55 -1.69 -8.30
N ILE A 154 3.80 -1.76 -8.78
CA ILE A 154 4.15 -2.56 -9.97
C ILE A 154 3.86 -4.03 -9.73
N PHE A 155 4.23 -4.56 -8.56
CA PHE A 155 3.96 -5.94 -8.18
C PHE A 155 2.47 -6.24 -8.16
N THR A 156 1.70 -5.46 -7.40
CA THR A 156 0.26 -5.67 -7.21
C THR A 156 -0.48 -5.56 -8.54
N ARG A 157 -0.12 -4.60 -9.40
CA ARG A 157 -0.65 -4.48 -10.76
C ARG A 157 -0.40 -5.73 -11.62
N LYS A 158 0.81 -6.29 -11.56
CA LYS A 158 1.15 -7.53 -12.29
C LYS A 158 0.36 -8.74 -11.77
N VAL A 159 0.10 -8.81 -10.47
CA VAL A 159 -0.72 -9.89 -9.89
C VAL A 159 -2.17 -9.76 -10.36
N VAL A 160 -2.76 -8.57 -10.25
CA VAL A 160 -4.12 -8.30 -10.75
C VAL A 160 -4.22 -8.63 -12.24
N GLU A 161 -3.30 -8.13 -13.07
CA GLU A 161 -3.30 -8.44 -14.51
C GLU A 161 -3.31 -9.95 -14.76
N ARG A 162 -2.46 -10.69 -14.04
CA ARG A 162 -2.35 -12.13 -14.23
C ARG A 162 -3.60 -12.89 -13.79
N LEU A 163 -4.20 -12.52 -12.66
CA LEU A 163 -5.44 -13.13 -12.17
C LEU A 163 -6.59 -12.85 -13.14
N THR A 164 -6.78 -11.59 -13.52
CA THR A 164 -7.81 -11.19 -14.49
C THR A 164 -7.63 -11.87 -15.84
N ARG A 165 -6.39 -11.99 -16.35
CA ARG A 165 -6.11 -12.73 -17.59
C ARG A 165 -6.47 -14.21 -17.46
N LYS A 166 -6.13 -14.87 -16.35
CA LYS A 166 -6.46 -16.28 -16.11
C LYS A 166 -7.98 -16.49 -16.12
N GLU A 167 -8.72 -15.59 -15.49
CA GLU A 167 -10.20 -15.65 -15.43
C GLU A 167 -10.86 -15.36 -16.79
N LEU A 168 -10.37 -14.36 -17.52
CA LEU A 168 -10.96 -13.91 -18.77
C LEU A 168 -10.55 -14.75 -19.99
N LEU A 169 -9.27 -15.16 -20.05
CA LEU A 169 -8.66 -15.77 -21.24
C LEU A 169 -8.30 -17.26 -21.03
N GLY A 170 -8.53 -17.81 -19.84
CA GLY A 170 -8.11 -19.16 -19.48
C GLY A 170 -6.60 -19.28 -19.21
N PRO A 171 -6.11 -20.49 -18.86
CA PRO A 171 -4.70 -20.72 -18.62
C PRO A 171 -3.89 -20.56 -19.93
N PRO A 172 -2.65 -20.03 -19.88
CA PRO A 172 -1.78 -19.93 -21.05
C PRO A 172 -1.47 -21.35 -21.58
N GLY A 173 -2.17 -21.75 -22.66
CA GLY A 173 -2.08 -23.08 -23.26
C GLY A 173 -3.41 -23.65 -23.79
N GLU A 174 -4.57 -23.13 -23.38
CA GLU A 174 -5.88 -23.56 -23.87
C GLU A 174 -6.42 -22.69 -25.02
N LEU A 175 -5.54 -22.27 -25.93
CA LEU A 175 -5.97 -21.67 -27.19
C LEU A 175 -6.44 -22.79 -28.14
N PHE A 176 -7.73 -23.12 -28.05
CA PHE A 176 -8.56 -23.78 -29.05
C PHE A 176 -7.98 -25.00 -29.78
N THR A 177 -8.14 -26.19 -29.21
CA THR A 177 -8.26 -27.45 -29.98
C THR A 177 -9.73 -27.73 -30.30
N THR A 178 -10.38 -26.82 -31.02
CA THR A 178 -11.65 -27.12 -31.70
C THR A 178 -11.48 -26.92 -33.19
N ALA A 179 -10.89 -27.92 -33.85
CA ALA A 179 -11.04 -28.15 -35.28
C ALA A 179 -11.66 -29.55 -35.46
N HIS A 180 -12.80 -29.55 -36.14
CA HIS A 180 -13.82 -30.60 -36.24
C HIS A 180 -13.36 -31.95 -36.82
N PRO A 181 -14.03 -33.07 -36.49
CA PRO A 181 -13.93 -34.30 -37.27
C PRO A 181 -14.74 -34.17 -38.57
N VAL A 182 -14.15 -34.62 -39.69
CA VAL A 182 -14.80 -34.89 -40.98
C VAL A 182 -15.42 -36.29 -40.95
#